data_AF-A0A8X6RCU3-F1
#
_entry.id   AF-A0A8X6RCU3-F1
#
_cell.length_a   1.000
_cell.length_b   1.000
_cell.length_c   1.000
_cell.angle_alpha   90.00
_cell.angle_beta   90.00
_cell.angle_gamma   90.00
#
_symmetry.space_group_name_H-M   'P 1'
#
loop_
_entity.id
_entity.type
_entity.pdbx_description
1 polymer ?
#
loop_
_entity_poly.entity_id
_entity_poly.type
_entity_poly.pdbx_seq_one_letter_code
_entity_poly.pdbx_strand_id
1 'polypeptide(L)'
;MGNKFRKILNYLDVQSILRISSRINEAKFHSHEINPIITPKESKFTELIVKEKHLRLLHGGVTLTLSQIRRKYWIPQGRQLIRKIINRCLACKKYSFKPADQLSGQLPCDRISQSLPFTVIGVDFTGLVYVKLGNNTEKSYIALFMCAVTRAVQIELVSGLSTRKFILALRCFLSRSN
;
A
#
# COMPACT_ATOMS: atom_id res chain seq x y z
N MET A 1 27.18 -24.86 25.46
CA MET A 1 26.18 -23.80 25.70
C MET A 1 26.87 -22.53 26.20
N GLY A 2 27.26 -21.63 25.30
CA GLY A 2 28.05 -20.45 25.63
C GLY A 2 27.22 -19.32 26.24
N ASN A 3 27.65 -18.84 27.41
CA ASN A 3 27.02 -17.83 28.26
C ASN A 3 26.82 -16.46 27.55
N LYS A 4 25.73 -16.29 26.80
CA LYS A 4 25.36 -15.03 26.10
C LYS A 4 24.85 -13.90 27.02
N PHE A 5 24.69 -14.16 28.33
CA PHE A 5 24.18 -13.17 29.30
C PHE A 5 25.29 -12.39 30.03
N ARG A 6 26.57 -12.73 29.84
CA ARG A 6 27.71 -12.22 30.63
C ARG A 6 27.97 -10.70 30.58
N LYS A 7 27.31 -9.94 29.69
CA LYS A 7 27.49 -8.48 29.58
C LYS A 7 26.38 -7.65 30.25
N ILE A 8 25.33 -8.28 30.76
CA ILE A 8 24.20 -7.60 31.40
C ILE A 8 24.10 -8.10 32.83
N LEU A 9 24.06 -7.18 33.80
CA LEU A 9 23.84 -7.50 35.22
C LEU A 9 22.41 -8.03 35.37
N ASN A 10 22.27 -9.26 35.86
CA ASN A 10 20.98 -9.92 36.05
C ASN A 10 20.87 -10.44 37.47
N TYR A 11 19.65 -10.53 38.00
CA TYR A 11 19.37 -11.07 39.33
C TYR A 11 18.01 -11.79 39.34
N LEU A 12 17.78 -12.64 40.34
CA LEU A 12 16.48 -13.23 40.63
C LEU A 12 15.76 -12.35 41.64
N ASP A 13 14.50 -12.00 41.38
CA ASP A 13 13.67 -11.28 42.35
C ASP A 13 13.12 -12.23 43.44
N VAL A 14 12.34 -11.65 44.38
CA VAL A 14 11.70 -12.39 45.47
C VAL A 14 10.74 -13.51 45.00
N GLN A 15 10.31 -13.46 43.74
CA GLN A 15 9.45 -14.46 43.11
C GLN A 15 10.25 -15.45 42.24
N SER A 16 11.58 -15.46 42.34
CA SER A 16 12.48 -16.26 41.49
C SER A 16 12.37 -15.95 39.99
N ILE A 17 11.97 -14.73 39.63
CA ILE A 17 11.93 -14.28 38.24
C ILE A 17 13.25 -13.61 37.87
N LEU A 18 13.83 -14.04 36.74
CA LEU A 18 15.07 -13.48 36.23
C LEU A 18 14.83 -12.09 35.62
N ARG A 19 15.59 -11.09 36.10
CA ARG A 19 15.49 -9.69 35.69
C ARG A 19 16.83 -9.09 35.36
N ILE A 20 16.79 -8.02 34.58
CA ILE A 20 17.94 -7.13 34.41
C ILE A 20 18.02 -6.18 35.59
N SER A 21 19.22 -6.02 36.14
CA SER A 21 19.54 -4.90 37.03
C SER A 21 19.90 -3.67 36.20
N SER A 22 19.14 -2.60 36.35
CA SER A 22 19.45 -1.32 35.74
C SER A 22 20.37 -0.47 36.62
N ARG A 23 20.83 0.67 36.07
CA ARG A 23 21.55 1.72 36.81
C ARG A 23 20.64 2.86 37.28
N ILE A 24 19.33 2.72 37.11
CA ILE A 24 18.34 3.76 37.40
C ILE A 24 17.35 3.31 38.48
N ASN A 25 17.85 2.53 39.46
CA ASN A 25 17.01 1.98 40.52
C ASN A 25 16.34 3.06 41.39
N GLU A 26 16.94 4.25 41.48
CA GLU A 26 16.40 5.41 42.22
C GLU A 26 15.36 6.21 41.43
N ALA A 27 15.08 5.86 40.17
CA ALA A 27 14.13 6.59 39.36
C ALA A 27 12.68 6.31 39.80
N LYS A 28 11.79 7.31 39.66
CA LYS A 28 10.35 7.19 39.99
C LYS A 28 9.56 6.46 38.90
N PHE A 29 10.00 5.26 38.52
CA PHE A 29 9.31 4.37 37.57
C PHE A 29 8.87 3.08 38.26
N HIS A 30 7.98 2.32 37.61
CA HIS A 30 7.60 1.01 38.14
C HIS A 30 8.79 0.03 38.10
N SER A 31 8.83 -0.90 39.07
CA SER A 31 9.91 -1.88 39.20
C SER A 31 10.18 -2.69 37.92
N HIS A 32 9.14 -2.96 37.11
CA HIS A 32 9.27 -3.67 35.84
C HIS A 32 9.83 -2.80 34.69
N GLU A 33 9.68 -1.47 34.76
CA GLU A 33 10.25 -0.54 33.79
C GLU A 33 11.73 -0.29 34.06
N ILE A 34 12.09 -0.24 35.35
CA ILE A 34 13.47 -0.13 35.82
C ILE A 34 14.19 -1.46 35.57
N ASN A 35 13.64 -2.57 36.08
CA ASN A 35 14.25 -3.89 36.06
C ASN A 35 13.36 -4.88 35.29
N PRO A 36 13.42 -4.87 33.94
CA PRO A 36 12.55 -5.67 33.08
C PRO A 36 12.84 -7.16 33.21
N ILE A 37 11.79 -7.96 33.00
CA ILE A 37 11.81 -9.42 33.10
C ILE A 37 12.52 -10.01 31.88
N ILE A 38 13.54 -10.84 32.10
CA ILE A 38 14.22 -11.54 31.02
C ILE A 38 13.33 -12.66 30.54
N THR A 39 13.03 -12.66 29.24
CA THR A 39 12.21 -13.70 28.61
C THR A 39 13.00 -14.39 27.50
N PRO A 40 12.94 -15.73 27.40
CA PRO A 40 13.65 -16.46 26.36
C PRO A 40 13.11 -16.08 24.98
N LYS A 41 14.01 -15.91 24.02
CA LYS A 41 13.67 -15.61 22.62
C LYS A 41 12.78 -16.71 22.00
N GLU A 42 13.08 -17.96 22.32
CA GLU A 42 12.47 -19.16 21.75
C GLU A 42 11.40 -19.72 22.68
N SER A 43 10.37 -18.92 22.95
CA SER A 43 9.21 -19.35 23.74
C SER A 43 7.92 -18.89 23.10
N LYS A 44 6.88 -19.73 23.20
CA LYS A 44 5.53 -19.39 22.74
C LYS A 44 4.99 -18.17 23.47
N PHE A 45 5.30 -18.03 24.75
CA PHE A 45 4.92 -16.88 25.56
C PHE A 45 5.46 -15.57 24.98
N THR A 46 6.75 -15.55 24.63
CA THR A 46 7.39 -14.38 24.01
C THR A 46 6.78 -14.04 22.66
N GLU A 47 6.44 -15.06 21.84
CA GLU A 47 5.74 -14.84 20.57
C GLU A 47 4.37 -14.19 20.78
N LEU A 48 3.60 -14.65 21.77
CA LEU A 48 2.28 -14.11 22.09
C LEU A 48 2.35 -12.68 22.61
N ILE A 49 3.33 -12.35 23.47
CA ILE A 49 3.55 -10.97 23.93
C ILE A 49 3.80 -10.04 22.73
N VAL A 50 4.68 -10.45 21.80
CA VAL A 50 4.99 -9.62 20.64
C VAL A 50 3.75 -9.42 19.77
N LYS A 51 2.95 -10.47 19.54
CA LYS A 51 1.71 -10.37 18.76
C LYS A 51 0.69 -9.45 19.43
N GLU A 52 0.46 -9.63 20.72
CA GLU A 52 -0.47 -8.82 21.50
C GLU A 52 -0.07 -7.34 21.47
N LYS A 53 1.22 -7.02 21.70
CA LYS A 53 1.71 -5.63 21.63
C LYS A 53 1.62 -5.05 20.23
N HIS A 54 1.98 -5.83 19.21
CA HIS A 54 1.87 -5.39 17.83
C HIS A 54 0.43 -5.02 17.45
N LEU A 55 -0.55 -5.83 17.88
CA LEU A 55 -1.98 -5.58 17.63
C LEU A 55 -2.51 -4.39 18.46
N ARG A 56 -2.16 -4.30 19.75
CA ARG A 56 -2.56 -3.16 20.61
C ARG A 56 -2.00 -1.82 20.12
N LEU A 57 -0.84 -1.84 19.48
CA LEU A 57 -0.22 -0.65 18.87
C LEU A 57 -0.69 -0.40 17.44
N LEU A 58 -1.83 -0.96 17.03
CA LEU A 58 -2.44 -0.77 15.72
C LEU A 58 -1.45 -1.04 14.58
N HIS A 59 -0.77 -2.19 14.64
CA HIS A 59 0.25 -2.59 13.66
C HIS A 59 1.52 -1.74 13.65
N GLY A 60 1.87 -1.14 14.80
CA GLY A 60 3.11 -0.40 14.99
C GLY A 60 4.37 -1.13 14.51
N GLY A 61 5.32 -0.37 13.95
CA GLY A 61 6.56 -0.91 13.41
C GLY A 61 7.47 -1.58 14.44
N VAL A 62 8.58 -2.15 13.97
CA VAL A 62 9.53 -2.91 14.80
C VAL A 62 10.06 -2.09 15.98
N THR A 63 10.46 -0.83 15.74
CA THR A 63 11.03 0.05 16.78
C THR A 63 10.00 0.39 17.85
N LEU A 64 8.78 0.75 17.45
CA LEU A 64 7.69 1.09 18.36
C LEU A 64 7.31 -0.11 19.23
N THR A 65 7.10 -1.26 18.59
CA THR A 65 6.77 -2.51 19.28
C THR A 65 7.87 -2.93 20.26
N LEU A 66 9.15 -2.80 19.86
CA LEU A 66 10.29 -3.10 20.73
C LEU A 66 10.36 -2.16 21.94
N SER A 67 10.12 -0.87 21.74
CA SER A 67 10.11 0.12 22.82
C SER A 67 9.05 -0.21 23.87
N GLN A 68 7.83 -0.53 23.43
CA GLN A 68 6.73 -0.89 24.34
C GLN A 68 6.96 -2.21 25.07
N ILE A 69 7.58 -3.20 24.43
CA ILE A 69 7.93 -4.45 25.08
C ILE A 69 9.02 -4.23 26.15
N ARG A 70 10.02 -3.39 25.87
CA ARG A 70 11.13 -3.11 26.78
C ARG A 70 10.74 -2.45 28.10
N ARG A 71 9.55 -1.86 28.18
CA ARG A 71 8.98 -1.34 29.44
C ARG A 71 8.70 -2.45 30.48
N LYS A 72 8.62 -3.71 30.07
CA LYS A 72 8.32 -4.81 30.99
C LYS A 72 9.18 -6.05 30.77
N TYR A 73 9.59 -6.30 29.54
CA TYR A 73 10.28 -7.51 29.14
C TYR A 73 11.56 -7.19 28.38
N TRP A 74 12.63 -7.89 28.76
CA TRP A 74 13.86 -7.93 28.01
C TRP A 74 13.99 -9.25 27.25
N ILE A 75 13.90 -9.18 25.93
CA ILE A 75 14.04 -10.34 25.04
C ILE A 75 15.44 -10.29 24.40
N PRO A 76 16.30 -11.29 24.62
CA PRO A 76 17.57 -11.40 23.90
C PRO A 76 17.34 -11.42 22.39
N GLN A 77 18.03 -10.53 21.66
CA GLN A 77 17.82 -10.35 20.21
C GLN A 77 16.36 -10.02 19.84
N GLY A 78 15.61 -9.37 20.74
CA GLY A 78 14.18 -9.10 20.58
C GLY A 78 13.82 -8.38 19.27
N ARG A 79 14.66 -7.47 18.79
CA ARG A 79 14.45 -6.79 17.50
C ARG A 79 14.30 -7.78 16.33
N GLN A 80 15.11 -8.84 16.29
CA GLN A 80 15.05 -9.86 15.24
C GLN A 80 13.75 -10.67 15.32
N LEU A 81 13.36 -11.07 16.54
CA LEU A 81 12.11 -11.80 16.79
C LEU A 81 10.89 -10.96 16.38
N ILE A 82 10.85 -9.69 16.81
CA ILE A 82 9.77 -8.77 16.48
C ILE A 82 9.66 -8.57 14.98
N ARG A 83 10.78 -8.32 14.28
CA ARG A 83 10.79 -8.20 12.82
C ARG A 83 10.24 -9.48 12.15
N LYS A 84 10.63 -10.67 12.63
CA LYS A 84 10.11 -11.95 12.12
C LYS A 84 8.59 -12.08 12.30
N ILE A 85 8.06 -11.66 13.44
CA ILE A 85 6.62 -11.74 13.74
C ILE A 85 5.82 -10.72 12.93
N ILE A 86 6.28 -9.47 12.87
CA ILE A 86 5.62 -8.40 12.09
C ILE A 86 5.63 -8.75 10.59
N ASN A 87 6.73 -9.29 10.06
CA ASN A 87 6.81 -9.72 8.66
C ASN A 87 5.85 -10.88 8.32
N ARG A 88 5.30 -11.58 9.32
CA ARG A 88 4.28 -12.64 9.13
C ARG A 88 2.85 -12.11 9.29
N CYS A 89 2.68 -10.88 9.77
CA CYS A 89 1.36 -10.26 9.92
C CYS A 89 0.76 -9.92 8.55
N LEU A 90 -0.41 -10.47 8.26
CA LEU A 90 -1.09 -10.28 6.96
C LEU A 90 -1.47 -8.82 6.71
N ALA A 91 -1.96 -8.11 7.74
CA ALA A 91 -2.28 -6.69 7.63
C ALA A 91 -1.03 -5.89 7.25
N CYS A 92 0.08 -6.05 8.00
CA CYS A 92 1.33 -5.37 7.67
C CYS A 92 1.86 -5.72 6.28
N LYS A 93 1.77 -6.99 5.86
CA LYS A 93 2.16 -7.39 4.51
C LYS A 93 1.32 -6.67 3.44
N LYS A 94 0.00 -6.61 3.64
CA LYS A 94 -0.91 -5.95 2.71
C LYS A 94 -0.60 -4.45 2.58
N TYR A 95 -0.39 -3.75 3.69
CA TYR A 95 -0.09 -2.32 3.68
C TYR A 95 1.36 -1.98 3.27
N SER A 96 2.30 -2.91 3.47
CA SER A 96 3.70 -2.74 3.05
C SER A 96 3.96 -3.23 1.62
N PHE A 97 2.94 -3.73 0.92
CA PHE A 97 3.10 -4.24 -0.44
C PHE A 97 3.49 -3.10 -1.38
N LYS A 98 4.63 -3.25 -2.05
CA LYS A 98 5.01 -2.32 -3.12
C LYS A 98 4.19 -2.67 -4.37
N PRO A 99 3.76 -1.69 -5.18
CA PRO A 99 3.24 -1.97 -6.51
C PRO A 99 4.20 -2.89 -7.26
N ALA A 100 3.67 -3.81 -8.05
CA ALA A 100 4.52 -4.58 -8.95
C ALA A 100 5.22 -3.61 -9.91
N ASP A 101 6.49 -3.85 -10.20
CA ASP A 101 7.19 -3.12 -11.25
C ASP A 101 6.49 -3.43 -12.57
N GLN A 102 5.85 -2.42 -13.16
CA GLN A 102 5.20 -2.59 -14.44
C GLN A 102 6.28 -2.59 -15.52
N LEU A 103 6.51 -3.75 -16.13
CA LEU A 103 7.34 -3.83 -17.32
C LEU A 103 6.68 -3.01 -18.43
N SER A 104 7.42 -2.06 -19.00
CA SER A 104 6.97 -1.34 -20.19
C SER A 104 6.87 -2.31 -21.36
N GLY A 105 5.63 -2.64 -21.74
CA GLY A 105 5.38 -3.43 -22.94
C GLY A 105 5.75 -2.66 -24.20
N GLN A 106 6.09 -3.40 -25.27
CA GLN A 106 6.31 -2.81 -26.59
C GLN A 106 5.03 -2.09 -27.05
N LEU A 107 5.18 -0.89 -27.63
CA LEU A 107 4.05 -0.18 -28.22
C LEU A 107 3.52 -0.96 -29.45
N PRO A 108 2.20 -0.97 -29.70
CA PRO A 108 1.65 -1.57 -30.92
C PRO A 108 2.25 -0.94 -32.17
N CYS A 109 2.47 -1.73 -33.22
CA CYS A 109 3.01 -1.25 -34.50
C CYS A 109 2.21 -0.06 -35.03
N ASP A 110 0.88 -0.08 -34.89
CA ASP A 110 -0.02 0.97 -35.36
C ASP A 110 0.21 2.35 -34.70
N ARG A 111 0.91 2.39 -33.56
CA ARG A 111 1.33 3.64 -32.88
C ARG A 111 2.68 4.18 -33.36
N ILE A 112 3.46 3.36 -34.06
CA ILE A 112 4.87 3.65 -34.40
C ILE A 112 5.06 3.72 -35.92
N SER A 113 4.30 2.94 -36.68
CA SER A 113 4.38 2.92 -38.14
C SER A 113 3.91 4.25 -38.74
N GLN A 114 4.70 4.78 -39.67
CA GLN A 114 4.29 5.93 -40.47
C GLN A 114 3.10 5.53 -41.35
N SER A 115 2.00 6.28 -41.25
CA SER A 115 0.82 6.13 -42.10
C SER A 115 0.15 7.49 -42.26
N LEU A 116 -0.85 7.59 -43.14
CA LEU A 116 -1.57 8.84 -43.35
C LEU A 116 -2.39 9.22 -42.11
N PRO A 117 -2.64 10.52 -41.85
CA PRO A 117 -3.53 10.94 -40.77
C PRO A 117 -4.89 10.22 -40.83
N PHE A 118 -5.41 9.85 -39.65
CA PHE A 118 -6.67 9.13 -39.47
C PHE A 118 -6.76 7.71 -40.09
N THR A 119 -5.63 7.13 -40.55
CA THR A 119 -5.60 5.72 -41.02
C THR A 119 -5.90 4.74 -39.87
N VAL A 120 -5.33 5.00 -38.69
CA VAL A 120 -5.63 4.26 -37.47
C VAL A 120 -6.19 5.25 -36.45
N ILE A 121 -7.41 4.98 -36.01
CA ILE A 121 -8.12 5.81 -35.03
C ILE A 121 -8.40 5.02 -33.76
N GLY A 122 -8.05 5.61 -32.62
CA GLY A 122 -8.58 5.23 -31.33
C GLY A 122 -9.91 5.93 -31.12
N VAL A 123 -10.89 5.22 -30.59
CA VAL A 123 -12.21 5.75 -30.29
C VAL A 123 -12.47 5.57 -28.80
N ASP A 124 -12.90 6.63 -28.14
CA ASP A 124 -13.34 6.57 -26.76
C ASP A 124 -14.51 7.52 -26.51
N PHE A 125 -15.23 7.33 -25.41
CA PHE A 125 -16.23 8.28 -24.94
C PHE A 125 -15.74 8.92 -23.64
N THR A 126 -15.76 10.25 -23.60
CA THR A 126 -15.57 10.95 -22.32
C THR A 126 -16.88 10.98 -21.52
N GLY A 127 -16.80 11.51 -20.31
CA GLY A 127 -17.88 11.55 -19.33
C GLY A 127 -19.14 12.28 -19.82
N LEU A 128 -20.21 12.06 -19.06
CA LEU A 128 -21.51 12.67 -19.29
C LEU A 128 -21.43 14.20 -19.26
N VAL A 129 -21.98 14.84 -20.28
CA VAL A 129 -22.18 16.29 -20.36
C VAL A 129 -23.67 16.62 -20.48
N TYR A 130 -24.05 17.79 -19.98
CA TYR A 130 -25.42 18.29 -20.08
C TYR A 130 -25.48 19.37 -21.15
N VAL A 131 -26.29 19.15 -22.17
CA VAL A 131 -26.44 20.06 -23.31
C VAL A 131 -27.81 20.71 -23.24
N LYS A 132 -27.86 22.04 -23.32
CA LYS A 132 -29.12 22.77 -23.41
C LYS A 132 -29.63 22.72 -24.85
N LEU A 133 -30.83 22.19 -25.03
CA LEU A 133 -31.55 22.16 -26.29
C LEU A 133 -32.87 22.92 -26.10
N GLY A 134 -32.84 24.22 -26.40
CA GLY A 134 -33.93 25.14 -26.04
C GLY A 134 -34.13 25.23 -24.53
N ASN A 135 -35.36 24.97 -24.07
CA ASN A 135 -35.71 24.97 -22.63
C ASN A 135 -35.35 23.66 -21.91
N ASN A 136 -34.98 22.62 -22.66
CA ASN A 136 -34.66 21.31 -22.09
C ASN A 136 -33.14 21.15 -21.94
N THR A 137 -32.74 20.37 -20.94
CA THR A 137 -31.33 19.97 -20.77
C THR A 137 -31.24 18.46 -20.92
N GLU A 138 -30.43 18.01 -21.88
CA GLU A 138 -30.30 16.60 -22.21
C GLU A 138 -28.93 16.06 -21.82
N LYS A 139 -28.93 14.80 -21.38
CA LYS A 139 -27.72 14.02 -21.12
C LYS A 139 -27.10 13.62 -22.46
N SER A 140 -25.89 14.08 -22.69
CA SER A 140 -25.09 13.76 -23.87
C SER A 140 -23.71 13.28 -23.48
N TYR A 141 -23.02 12.70 -24.43
CA TYR A 141 -21.67 12.20 -24.31
C TYR A 141 -20.86 12.80 -25.46
N ILE A 142 -19.55 12.71 -25.34
CA ILE A 142 -18.64 13.17 -26.36
C ILE A 142 -17.84 11.97 -26.83
N ALA A 143 -17.94 11.66 -28.12
CA ALA A 143 -17.09 10.69 -28.78
C ALA A 143 -15.77 11.38 -29.18
N LEU A 144 -14.66 10.77 -28.79
CA LEU A 144 -13.31 11.19 -29.12
C LEU A 144 -12.76 10.26 -30.20
N PHE A 145 -12.45 10.82 -31.36
CA PHE A 145 -11.76 10.15 -32.44
C PHE A 145 -10.31 10.64 -32.46
N MET A 146 -9.39 9.82 -31.96
CA MET A 146 -7.97 10.15 -31.88
C MET A 146 -7.18 9.47 -32.99
N CYS A 147 -6.49 10.24 -33.81
CA CYS A 147 -5.53 9.71 -34.77
C CYS A 147 -4.31 9.12 -34.05
N ALA A 148 -3.99 7.84 -34.29
CA ALA A 148 -2.82 7.20 -33.69
C ALA A 148 -1.50 7.80 -34.19
N VAL A 149 -1.48 8.32 -35.42
CA VAL A 149 -0.30 8.87 -36.10
C VAL A 149 0.02 10.29 -35.61
N THR A 150 -0.94 11.21 -35.76
CA THR A 150 -0.72 12.66 -35.49
C THR A 150 -1.14 13.07 -34.09
N ARG A 151 -1.85 12.20 -33.36
CA ARG A 151 -2.52 12.53 -32.08
C ARG A 151 -3.57 13.62 -32.19
N ALA A 152 -4.01 13.98 -33.41
CA ALA A 152 -5.15 14.85 -33.61
C ALA A 152 -6.41 14.21 -33.03
N VAL A 153 -7.22 15.01 -32.33
CA VAL A 153 -8.48 14.57 -31.72
C VAL A 153 -9.62 15.32 -32.38
N GLN A 154 -10.54 14.57 -32.99
CA GLN A 154 -11.83 15.08 -33.42
C GLN A 154 -12.90 14.69 -32.41
N ILE A 155 -13.77 15.64 -32.09
CA ILE A 155 -14.75 15.54 -31.02
C ILE A 155 -16.14 15.60 -31.65
N GLU A 156 -16.99 14.63 -31.35
CA GLU A 156 -18.38 14.60 -31.81
C GLU A 156 -19.33 14.48 -30.62
N LEU A 157 -20.37 15.32 -30.60
CA LEU A 157 -21.40 15.27 -29.56
C LEU A 157 -22.40 14.16 -29.89
N VAL A 158 -22.69 13.30 -28.91
CA VAL A 158 -23.54 12.12 -29.07
C VAL A 158 -24.61 12.10 -27.98
N SER A 159 -25.88 11.99 -28.34
CA SER A 159 -27.00 11.98 -27.39
C SER A 159 -27.12 10.71 -26.53
N GLY A 160 -26.19 9.77 -26.63
CA GLY A 160 -26.21 8.53 -25.84
C GLY A 160 -25.14 7.52 -26.27
N LEU A 161 -24.91 6.51 -25.44
CA LEU A 161 -23.88 5.47 -25.65
C LEU A 161 -24.37 4.24 -26.45
N SER A 162 -25.54 4.33 -27.10
CA SER A 162 -26.05 3.23 -27.92
C SER A 162 -25.27 3.07 -29.22
N THR A 163 -25.17 1.86 -29.74
CA THR A 163 -24.49 1.55 -31.01
C THR A 163 -25.01 2.39 -32.17
N ARG A 164 -26.34 2.61 -32.25
CA ARG A 164 -26.94 3.43 -33.31
C ARG A 164 -26.44 4.87 -33.28
N LYS A 165 -26.33 5.46 -32.08
CA LYS A 165 -25.83 6.83 -31.89
C LYS A 165 -24.33 6.91 -32.18
N PHE A 166 -23.56 5.89 -31.81
CA PHE A 166 -22.15 5.79 -32.18
C PHE A 166 -21.95 5.71 -33.70
N ILE A 167 -22.71 4.87 -34.41
CA ILE A 167 -22.60 4.76 -35.89
C ILE A 167 -22.88 6.10 -36.56
N LEU A 168 -23.85 6.87 -36.06
CA LEU A 168 -24.13 8.22 -36.56
C LEU A 168 -22.92 9.15 -36.32
N ALA A 169 -22.33 9.14 -35.13
CA ALA A 169 -21.14 9.92 -34.82
C ALA A 169 -19.94 9.52 -35.70
N LEU A 170 -19.74 8.23 -35.94
CA LEU A 170 -18.69 7.72 -36.82
C LEU A 170 -18.89 8.18 -38.27
N ARG A 171 -20.13 8.16 -38.77
CA ARG A 171 -20.45 8.69 -40.11
C ARG A 171 -20.18 10.19 -40.21
N CYS A 172 -20.54 10.96 -39.19
CA CYS A 172 -20.22 12.39 -39.11
C CYS A 172 -18.70 12.62 -39.13
N PHE A 173 -17.95 11.85 -38.34
CA PHE A 173 -16.48 11.88 -38.33
C PHE A 173 -15.89 11.64 -39.74
N LEU A 174 -16.30 10.55 -40.40
CA LEU A 174 -15.83 10.18 -41.74
C LEU A 174 -16.21 11.21 -42.81
N SER A 175 -17.39 11.83 -42.70
CA SER A 175 -17.82 12.87 -43.66
C SER A 175 -17.02 14.16 -43.59
N ARG A 176 -16.32 14.41 -42.48
CA ARG A 176 -15.52 15.63 -42.25
C ARG A 176 -14.03 15.43 -42.54
N SER A 177 -13.60 14.19 -42.77
CA SER A 177 -12.19 13.79 -42.93
C SER A 177 -11.81 13.47 -44.39
N ASN A 178 -12.72 13.72 -45.34
CA ASN A 178 -12.46 13.87 -46.77
C ASN A 178 -12.52 15.35 -47.16
#